data_AF-A0A9D5SM84-F1
#
_entry.id   AF-A0A9D5SM84-F1
#
_cell.length_a   1.000
_cell.length_b   1.000
_cell.length_c   1.000
_cell.angle_alpha   90.00
_cell.angle_beta   90.00
_cell.angle_gamma   90.00
#
_symmetry.space_group_name_H-M   'P 1'
#
loop_
_entity.id
_entity.type
_entity.pdbx_description
1 polymer ?
#
loop_
_entity_poly.entity_id
_entity_poly.type
_entity_poly.pdbx_seq_one_letter_code
_entity_poly.pdbx_strand_id
1 'polypeptide(L)' 'MAKCCVCGKGVTFGQNVSHSNRKTNRTWKPNIRKVKAVVDGTHCTVSV' A
#
# COMPACT_ATOMS: atom_id res chain seq x y z
N MET A 1 -3.20 -8.89 0.17
CA MET A 1 -2.37 -7.66 0.24
C MET A 1 -3.33 -6.47 0.20
N ALA A 2 -3.30 -5.56 1.19
CA ALA A 2 -4.23 -4.42 1.20
C ALA A 2 -3.95 -3.52 -0.01
N LYS A 3 -4.99 -3.14 -0.75
CA LYS A 3 -4.93 -2.19 -1.86
C LYS A 3 -5.85 -1.02 -1.49
N CYS A 4 -5.36 0.20 -1.67
CA CYS A 4 -6.18 1.40 -1.50
C CYS A 4 -7.35 1.32 -2.48
N CYS A 5 -8.58 1.36 -1.99
CA CYS A 5 -9.77 1.30 -2.84
C CYS A 5 -9.96 2.57 -3.68
N VAL A 6 -9.48 3.71 -3.19
CA VAL A 6 -9.61 5.03 -3.84
C VAL A 6 -8.55 5.20 -4.92
N CYS A 7 -7.31 4.88 -4.56
CA CYS A 7 -6.12 5.24 -5.32
C CYS A 7 -5.41 4.04 -5.96
N GLY A 8 -5.91 2.82 -5.74
CA GLY A 8 -5.34 1.59 -6.29
C GLY A 8 -3.92 1.27 -5.81
N LYS A 9 -3.35 2.06 -4.90
CA LYS A 9 -2.00 1.86 -4.38
C LYS A 9 -1.91 0.50 -3.72
N GLY A 10 -0.97 -0.30 -4.20
CA GLY A 10 -0.65 -1.61 -3.70
C GLY A 10 0.82 -1.68 -3.33
N VAL A 11 1.22 -2.85 -2.87
CA VAL A 11 2.60 -3.10 -2.46
C VAL A 11 3.45 -3.30 -3.71
N THR A 12 4.55 -2.57 -3.80
CA THR A 12 5.48 -2.66 -4.93
C THR A 12 6.79 -3.31 -4.48
N PHE A 13 7.46 -3.97 -5.42
CA PHE A 13 8.70 -4.70 -5.17
C PHE A 13 9.86 -4.03 -5.89
N GLY A 14 11.04 -4.08 -5.29
CA GLY A 14 12.29 -3.73 -5.96
C GLY A 14 13.48 -3.92 -5.04
N GLN A 15 14.50 -3.08 -5.17
CA GLN A 15 15.82 -3.36 -4.61
C GLN A 15 16.33 -2.21 -3.74
N ASN A 16 16.99 -2.55 -2.63
CA ASN A 16 17.84 -1.62 -1.91
C ASN A 16 19.24 -1.68 -2.55
N VAL A 17 19.79 -0.52 -2.90
CA VAL A 17 21.14 -0.41 -3.50
C VAL A 17 22.04 0.26 -2.48
N SER A 18 23.04 -0.46 -1.99
CA SER A 18 24.06 0.11 -1.08
C SER A 18 25.04 1.00 -1.84
N HIS A 19 25.86 1.76 -1.11
CA HIS A 19 26.95 2.55 -1.67
C HIS A 19 27.94 1.71 -2.52
N SER A 20 28.12 0.43 -2.17
CA SER A 20 28.91 -0.55 -2.92
C SER A 20 28.14 -1.28 -4.04
N ASN A 21 26.96 -0.79 -4.43
CA ASN A 21 26.06 -1.39 -5.43
C ASN A 21 25.59 -2.82 -5.11
N ARG A 22 25.59 -3.23 -3.84
CA ARG A 22 24.98 -4.50 -3.43
C ARG A 22 23.46 -4.36 -3.46
N LYS A 23 22.81 -5.22 -4.25
CA LYS A 23 21.35 -5.21 -4.43
C LYS A 23 20.71 -6.24 -3.52
N THR A 24 19.78 -5.82 -2.67
CA THR A 24 18.94 -6.72 -1.86
C THR A 24 17.46 -6.48 -2.15
N ASN A 25 16.64 -7.52 -2.13
CA ASN A 25 15.21 -7.38 -2.37
C ASN A 25 14.55 -6.60 -1.22
N ARG A 26 13.70 -5.63 -1.58
CA ARG A 26 12.88 -4.86 -0.65
C ARG A 26 11.45 -4.76 -1.16
N THR A 27 10.54 -4.60 -0.21
CA THR A 27 9.12 -4.42 -0.48
C THR A 27 8.71 -3.03 -0.02
N TRP A 28 8.16 -2.21 -0.92
CA TRP A 28 7.58 -0.91 -0.57
C TRP A 28 6.09 -1.07 -0.29
N LYS A 29 5.73 -0.92 0.99
CA LYS A 29 4.35 -0.97 1.44
C LYS A 29 3.79 0.46 1.52
N PRO A 30 2.70 0.79 0.80
CA PRO A 30 1.97 2.03 1.05
C PRO A 30 1.35 2.02 2.46
N ASN A 31 1.18 3.19 3.07
CA ASN A 31 0.55 3.36 4.38
C ASN A 31 -0.98 3.26 4.25
N ILE A 32 -1.49 2.05 3.99
CA ILE A 32 -2.92 1.77 3.88
C ILE A 32 -3.47 1.49 5.28
N ARG A 33 -4.52 2.21 5.65
CA ARG A 33 -5.24 2.11 6.92
C ARG A 33 -6.67 1.66 6.68
N LYS A 34 -7.28 1.07 7.70
CA LYS A 34 -8.71 0.73 7.69
C LYS A 34 -9.47 1.91 8.30
N VAL A 35 -10.37 2.51 7.55
CA VAL A 35 -11.22 3.63 7.99
C VAL A 35 -12.68 3.27 7.78
N LYS A 36 -13.56 3.77 8.66
CA LYS A 36 -15.01 3.68 8.43
C LYS A 36 -15.41 4.83 7.52
N ALA A 37 -16.05 4.54 6.40
CA ALA A 37 -16.52 5.53 5.45
C ALA A 37 -17.93 5.17 4.98
N VAL A 38 -18.68 6.18 4.56
CA VAL A 38 -19.96 5.96 3.88
C VAL A 38 -19.65 5.79 2.39
N VAL A 39 -19.97 4.63 1.84
CA VAL A 39 -19.85 4.32 0.41
C VAL A 39 -21.26 4.01 -0.08
N ASP A 40 -21.75 4.77 -1.06
CA ASP A 40 -23.08 4.60 -1.66
C ASP A 40 -24.22 4.56 -0.62
N GLY A 41 -24.15 5.43 0.39
CA GLY A 41 -25.16 5.53 1.46
C GLY A 41 -25.06 4.46 2.56
N THR A 42 -24.12 3.52 2.45
CA THR A 42 -23.93 2.44 3.44
C THR A 42 -22.64 2.65 4.23
N HIS A 43 -22.69 2.45 5.55
CA HIS A 43 -21.49 2.50 6.40
C HIS A 43 -20.64 1.25 6.18
N CYS A 44 -19.48 1.43 5.54
CA CYS A 44 -18.56 0.35 5.20
C CYS A 44 -17.17 0.62 5.78
N THR A 45 -16.41 -0.45 6.04
CA THR A 45 -15.00 -0.32 6.40
C THR A 45 -14.16 -0.42 5.14
N VAL A 46 -13.37 0.61 4.88
CA VAL A 46 -12.70 0.84 3.61
C VAL A 46 -11.19 0.94 3.86
N SER A 47 -10.38 0.34 2.97
CA SER A 47 -8.92 0.42 3.03
C SER A 47 -8.40 1.59 2.20
N VAL A 48 -7.87 2.61 2.88
CA VAL A 48 -7.35 3.86 2.30
C VAL A 48 -5.88 4.03 2.64
#